data_AF-A0AA86NSU2-F1
#
_entry.id   AF-A0AA86NSU2-F1
#
_cell.length_a   1.000
_cell.length_b   1.000
_cell.length_c   1.000
_cell.angle_alpha   90.00
_cell.angle_beta   90.00
_cell.angle_gamma   90.00
#
_symmetry.space_group_name_H-M   'P 1'
#
loop_
_entity.id
_entity.type
_entity.pdbx_description
1 polymer ?
#
loop_
_entity_poly.entity_id
_entity_poly.type
_entity_poly.pdbx_seq_one_letter_code
_entity_poly.pdbx_strand_id
1 'polypeptide(L)'
;MKTENQLNSDQKEEQLLKQNISIKNAKSTLKLNNNLTIDLENKQVSQNQNNNSNNNTRMSDRNYGRWSHAEKEQLNALVARYQQRNEKPNWTEISAQIQTKTARQCYDQHNILAKKQNSSDQRHFWTQCEEEQLLKLFKQAPYQWECIQSEFSDISINQLKNKYNLLTKQIQAKTMGKLERHEVAGQLKNLLGM
;
A
#
# COMPACT_ATOMS: atom_id res chain seq x y z
N MET A 1 -61.36 12.91 43.67
CA MET A 1 -60.86 11.72 44.39
C MET A 1 -59.90 11.00 43.45
N LYS A 2 -58.58 11.15 43.65
CA LYS A 2 -57.57 10.44 42.85
C LYS A 2 -57.39 9.04 43.47
N THR A 3 -57.52 8.02 42.65
CA THR A 3 -57.52 6.60 43.03
C THR A 3 -56.12 6.13 43.44
N GLU A 4 -56.04 5.28 44.48
CA GLU A 4 -54.81 4.79 45.13
C GLU A 4 -53.80 4.10 44.17
N ASN A 5 -54.24 3.68 42.99
CA ASN A 5 -53.36 3.04 41.99
C ASN A 5 -52.43 4.01 41.24
N GLN A 6 -52.72 5.32 41.20
CA GLN A 6 -51.84 6.29 40.52
C GLN A 6 -50.64 6.67 41.40
N LEU A 7 -50.82 6.71 42.73
CA LEU A 7 -49.79 7.13 43.69
C LEU A 7 -48.62 6.12 43.78
N ASN A 8 -48.89 4.83 43.51
CA ASN A 8 -47.91 3.74 43.59
C ASN A 8 -47.04 3.64 42.31
N SER A 9 -47.51 4.19 41.19
CA SER A 9 -46.74 4.28 39.93
C SER A 9 -45.67 5.36 40.01
N ASP A 10 -46.04 6.53 40.54
CA ASP A 10 -45.15 7.69 40.64
C ASP A 10 -43.99 7.44 41.63
N GLN A 11 -44.24 6.69 42.70
CA GLN A 11 -43.20 6.29 43.67
C GLN A 11 -42.18 5.29 43.07
N LYS A 12 -42.60 4.45 42.12
CA LYS A 12 -41.70 3.52 41.41
C LYS A 12 -40.80 4.22 40.41
N GLU A 13 -41.31 5.23 39.68
CA GLU A 13 -40.48 6.03 38.77
C GLU A 13 -39.43 6.85 39.53
N GLU A 14 -39.76 7.39 40.70
CA GLU A 14 -38.80 8.14 41.52
C GLU A 14 -37.67 7.24 42.06
N GLN A 15 -37.95 5.98 42.41
CA GLN A 15 -36.92 5.01 42.81
C GLN A 15 -35.99 4.63 41.64
N LEU A 16 -36.54 4.41 40.44
CA LEU A 16 -35.77 4.10 39.23
C LEU A 16 -34.86 5.27 38.81
N LEU A 17 -35.32 6.51 38.98
CA LEU A 17 -34.51 7.70 38.66
C LEU A 17 -33.34 7.86 39.63
N LYS A 18 -33.56 7.61 40.94
CA LYS A 18 -32.50 7.64 41.96
C LYS A 18 -31.43 6.56 41.74
N GLN A 19 -31.84 5.36 41.32
CA GLN A 19 -30.90 4.26 41.01
C GLN A 19 -30.04 4.59 39.78
N ASN A 20 -30.62 5.20 38.74
CA ASN A 20 -29.90 5.57 37.52
C ASN A 20 -28.89 6.72 37.74
N ILE A 21 -29.18 7.68 38.62
CA ILE A 21 -28.25 8.75 38.98
C ILE A 21 -27.05 8.18 39.77
N SER A 22 -27.28 7.22 40.66
CA SER A 22 -26.21 6.54 41.40
C SER A 22 -25.23 5.77 40.47
N ILE A 23 -25.75 5.08 39.45
CA ILE A 23 -24.93 4.35 38.47
C ILE A 23 -24.10 5.28 37.57
N LYS A 24 -24.64 6.46 37.20
CA LYS A 24 -23.89 7.46 36.41
C LYS A 24 -22.73 8.06 37.20
N ASN A 25 -22.90 8.29 38.49
CA ASN A 25 -21.84 8.81 39.36
C ASN A 25 -20.73 7.78 39.60
N ALA A 26 -21.06 6.48 39.76
CA ALA A 26 -20.08 5.40 39.89
C ALA A 26 -19.23 5.17 38.61
N LYS A 27 -19.79 5.43 37.42
CA LYS A 27 -19.05 5.35 36.15
C LYS A 27 -18.14 6.55 35.90
N SER A 28 -18.43 7.70 36.50
CA SER A 28 -17.55 8.89 36.44
C SER A 28 -16.34 8.74 37.38
N THR A 29 -16.52 8.12 38.55
CA THR A 29 -15.43 7.88 39.52
C THR A 29 -14.45 6.79 39.10
N LEU A 30 -14.82 5.85 38.22
CA LEU A 30 -13.90 4.85 37.67
C LEU A 30 -13.05 5.35 36.49
N LYS A 31 -13.36 6.52 35.90
CA LYS A 31 -12.58 7.10 34.78
C LYS A 31 -11.50 8.09 35.21
N LEU A 32 -11.38 8.42 36.50
CA LEU A 32 -10.39 9.36 37.03
C LEU A 32 -9.27 8.72 37.84
N ASN A 33 -9.34 7.41 38.15
CA ASN A 33 -8.35 6.74 39.01
C ASN A 33 -7.28 5.92 38.29
N ASN A 34 -7.19 5.97 36.95
CA ASN A 34 -6.15 5.26 36.19
C ASN A 34 -4.96 6.14 35.77
N ASN A 35 -4.82 7.36 36.30
CA ASN A 35 -3.76 8.30 35.93
C ASN A 35 -2.80 8.70 37.06
N LEU A 36 -2.70 7.93 38.15
CA LEU A 36 -1.85 8.29 39.31
C LEU A 36 -1.15 7.08 39.97
N THR A 37 -0.54 6.20 39.17
CA THR A 37 0.38 5.18 39.71
C THR A 37 1.50 4.85 38.73
N ILE A 38 2.37 5.82 38.47
CA ILE A 38 3.75 5.58 38.03
C ILE A 38 4.59 6.64 38.72
N ASP A 39 5.05 6.36 39.92
CA ASP A 39 6.26 6.95 40.53
C ASP A 39 6.34 6.45 41.97
N LEU A 40 7.16 5.42 42.21
CA LEU A 40 7.86 5.06 43.46
C LEU A 40 8.06 3.54 43.51
N GLU A 41 9.06 3.05 42.78
CA GLU A 41 9.95 1.95 43.17
C GLU A 41 10.85 1.59 42.00
N ASN A 42 12.11 2.04 42.05
CA ASN A 42 13.30 1.32 41.60
C ASN A 42 14.51 2.26 41.63
N LYS A 43 15.04 2.48 42.84
CA LYS A 43 16.39 2.98 43.01
C LYS A 43 17.28 1.80 43.44
N GLN A 44 18.35 1.62 42.68
CA GLN A 44 19.58 0.88 42.99
C GLN A 44 19.53 -0.65 42.78
N VAL A 45 20.11 -1.13 41.66
CA VAL A 45 21.36 -1.92 41.65
C VAL A 45 22.04 -1.81 40.27
N SER A 46 23.19 -1.12 40.29
CA SER A 46 24.44 -1.30 39.52
C SER A 46 24.51 -1.32 37.98
N GLN A 47 25.11 -0.23 37.47
CA GLN A 47 26.24 -0.15 36.52
C GLN A 47 26.44 -1.30 35.51
N ASN A 48 26.24 -1.02 34.22
CA ASN A 48 27.31 -0.84 33.22
C ASN A 48 26.71 -0.97 31.81
N GLN A 49 26.73 0.13 31.05
CA GLN A 49 27.20 0.19 29.66
C GLN A 49 26.90 1.58 29.11
N ASN A 50 27.98 2.35 28.94
CA ASN A 50 28.04 3.47 28.02
C ASN A 50 27.47 3.03 26.66
N ASN A 51 26.48 3.74 26.15
CA ASN A 51 26.39 4.02 24.72
C ASN A 51 25.60 5.31 24.48
N ASN A 52 26.40 6.30 24.09
CA ASN A 52 26.04 7.53 23.43
C ASN A 52 25.10 7.25 22.24
N SER A 53 23.88 7.79 22.27
CA SER A 53 23.14 8.17 21.07
C SER A 53 21.92 9.03 21.44
N ASN A 54 22.11 10.35 21.30
CA ASN A 54 21.05 11.28 20.95
C ASN A 54 20.17 10.66 19.86
N ASN A 55 18.91 10.36 20.16
CA ASN A 55 17.88 10.13 19.14
C ASN A 55 16.58 10.79 19.57
N ASN A 56 16.62 12.12 19.53
CA ASN A 56 15.45 12.94 19.33
C ASN A 56 15.05 12.84 17.84
N THR A 57 14.66 11.64 17.40
CA THR A 57 14.28 11.39 16.01
C THR A 57 12.82 11.79 15.85
N ARG A 58 12.64 13.02 15.38
CA ARG A 58 11.37 13.54 14.85
C ARG A 58 10.69 12.49 13.97
N MET A 59 9.35 12.46 14.02
CA MET A 59 8.43 11.63 13.24
C MET A 59 8.50 11.83 11.69
N SER A 60 9.67 12.04 11.12
CA SER A 60 9.90 12.32 9.69
C SER A 60 10.36 11.11 8.87
N ASP A 61 10.72 9.99 9.48
CA ASP A 61 11.06 8.76 8.74
C ASP A 61 9.81 7.92 8.43
N ARG A 62 8.72 8.56 7.98
CA ARG A 62 7.63 7.85 7.30
C ARG A 62 8.17 7.38 5.96
N ASN A 63 8.88 6.27 6.01
CA ASN A 63 9.61 5.66 4.92
C ASN A 63 8.63 5.25 3.81
N TYR A 64 8.33 6.20 2.93
CA TYR A 64 7.72 5.95 1.62
C TYR A 64 8.62 5.06 0.74
N GLY A 65 9.89 4.88 1.14
CA GLY A 65 10.85 4.00 0.51
C GLY A 65 10.53 2.53 0.74
N ARG A 66 10.09 1.88 -0.35
CA ARG A 66 10.22 0.45 -0.65
C ARG A 66 9.94 -0.55 0.50
N TRP A 67 8.84 -1.29 0.35
CA TRP A 67 8.54 -2.43 1.22
C TRP A 67 9.63 -3.52 1.18
N SER A 68 10.21 -3.80 2.34
CA SER A 68 11.13 -4.94 2.53
C SER A 68 10.37 -6.27 2.45
N HIS A 69 11.11 -7.39 2.39
CA HIS A 69 10.48 -8.71 2.44
C HIS A 69 9.84 -8.98 3.80
N ALA A 70 10.57 -8.69 4.88
CA ALA A 70 10.10 -8.85 6.26
C ALA A 70 8.83 -8.03 6.55
N GLU A 71 8.75 -6.78 6.06
CA GLU A 71 7.55 -5.94 6.23
C GLU A 71 6.33 -6.56 5.52
N LYS A 72 6.51 -7.15 4.34
CA LYS A 72 5.42 -7.81 3.59
C LYS A 72 4.97 -9.08 4.28
N GLU A 73 5.91 -9.87 4.80
CA GLU A 73 5.62 -11.08 5.55
C GLU A 73 4.87 -10.76 6.84
N GLN A 74 5.33 -9.75 7.58
CA GLN A 74 4.64 -9.25 8.77
C GLN A 74 3.22 -8.76 8.43
N LEU A 75 3.05 -7.97 7.37
CA LEU A 75 1.73 -7.52 6.91
C LEU A 75 0.79 -8.70 6.62
N ASN A 76 1.26 -9.71 5.88
CA ASN A 76 0.48 -10.90 5.56
C ASN A 76 0.11 -11.70 6.83
N ALA A 77 1.05 -11.89 7.75
CA ALA A 77 0.80 -12.60 9.00
C ALA A 77 -0.26 -11.87 9.85
N LEU A 78 -0.19 -10.54 9.93
CA LEU A 78 -1.17 -9.74 10.65
C LEU A 78 -2.56 -9.84 10.02
N VAL A 79 -2.65 -9.68 8.69
CA VAL A 79 -3.94 -9.80 7.98
C VAL A 79 -4.52 -11.22 8.11
N ALA A 80 -3.69 -12.26 8.05
CA ALA A 80 -4.13 -13.65 8.22
C ALA A 80 -4.77 -13.89 9.60
N ARG A 81 -4.27 -13.25 10.67
CA ARG A 81 -4.90 -13.34 12.01
C ARG A 81 -6.33 -12.79 12.02
N TYR A 82 -6.59 -11.68 11.31
CA TYR A 82 -7.95 -11.14 11.18
C TYR A 82 -8.84 -12.07 10.36
N GLN A 83 -8.32 -12.63 9.28
CA GLN A 83 -9.04 -13.61 8.45
C GLN A 83 -9.42 -14.87 9.24
N GLN A 84 -8.51 -15.40 10.07
CA GLN A 84 -8.77 -16.54 10.95
C GLN A 84 -9.89 -16.27 11.97
N ARG A 85 -10.07 -15.01 12.38
CA ARG A 85 -11.15 -14.57 13.27
C ARG A 85 -12.44 -14.19 12.51
N ASN A 86 -12.47 -14.30 11.18
CA ASN A 86 -13.55 -13.80 10.32
C ASN A 86 -13.84 -12.30 10.52
N GLU A 87 -12.82 -11.51 10.84
CA GLU A 87 -12.92 -10.07 11.08
C GLU A 87 -12.35 -9.27 9.91
N LYS A 88 -12.83 -8.03 9.76
CA LYS A 88 -12.22 -7.08 8.81
C LYS A 88 -10.87 -6.59 9.37
N PRO A 89 -9.80 -6.58 8.56
CA PRO A 89 -8.50 -6.08 9.00
C PRO A 89 -8.57 -4.63 9.48
N ASN A 90 -8.14 -4.39 10.72
CA ASN A 90 -7.99 -3.03 11.25
C ASN A 90 -6.62 -2.45 10.84
N TRP A 91 -6.61 -1.67 9.76
CA TRP A 91 -5.37 -1.12 9.20
C TRP A 91 -4.60 -0.18 10.13
N THR A 92 -5.30 0.52 11.04
CA THR A 92 -4.67 1.39 12.04
C THR A 92 -3.85 0.56 13.01
N GLU A 93 -4.43 -0.52 13.53
CA GLU A 93 -3.74 -1.44 14.44
C GLU A 93 -2.59 -2.19 13.75
N ILE A 94 -2.82 -2.66 12.52
CA ILE A 94 -1.78 -3.31 11.71
C ILE A 94 -0.59 -2.37 11.49
N SER A 95 -0.85 -1.10 11.16
CA SER A 95 0.20 -0.11 10.96
C SER A 95 0.98 0.20 12.25
N ALA A 96 0.31 0.21 13.40
CA ALA A 96 0.95 0.40 14.70
C ALA A 96 1.91 -0.77 15.03
N GLN A 97 1.60 -1.98 14.57
CA GLN A 97 2.48 -3.15 14.75
C GLN A 97 3.66 -3.16 13.78
N ILE A 98 3.48 -2.68 12.54
CA ILE A 98 4.56 -2.57 11.55
C ILE A 98 5.49 -1.39 11.86
N GLN A 99 4.96 -0.31 12.45
CA GLN A 99 5.65 0.92 12.89
C GLN A 99 6.23 1.78 11.75
N THR A 100 6.74 1.17 10.69
CA THR A 100 7.42 1.84 9.56
C THR A 100 6.50 2.29 8.44
N LYS A 101 5.23 1.84 8.45
CA LYS A 101 4.25 2.08 7.39
C LYS A 101 2.94 2.58 7.98
N THR A 102 2.28 3.47 7.26
CA THR A 102 0.95 4.00 7.63
C THR A 102 -0.16 2.99 7.32
N ALA A 103 -1.32 3.13 7.98
CA ALA A 103 -2.51 2.32 7.73
C ALA A 103 -2.90 2.27 6.24
N ARG A 104 -2.84 3.43 5.57
CA ARG A 104 -3.13 3.53 4.13
C ARG A 104 -2.14 2.72 3.28
N GLN A 105 -0.85 2.83 3.57
CA GLN A 105 0.18 2.07 2.88
C GLN A 105 -0.01 0.55 3.08
N CYS A 106 -0.38 0.12 4.30
CA CYS A 106 -0.65 -1.29 4.59
C CYS A 106 -1.83 -1.82 3.77
N TYR A 107 -2.92 -1.05 3.69
CA TYR A 107 -4.08 -1.39 2.86
C TYR A 107 -3.72 -1.48 1.37
N ASP A 108 -3.04 -0.46 0.83
CA ASP A 108 -2.64 -0.43 -0.58
C ASP A 108 -1.70 -1.59 -0.91
N GLN A 109 -0.73 -1.89 -0.03
CA GLN A 109 0.19 -3.00 -0.20
C GLN A 109 -0.50 -4.36 -0.16
N HIS A 110 -1.42 -4.58 0.78
CA HIS A 110 -2.21 -5.80 0.84
C HIS A 110 -2.98 -6.04 -0.47
N ASN A 111 -3.60 -5.00 -1.01
CA ASN A 111 -4.32 -5.09 -2.29
C ASN A 111 -3.40 -5.43 -3.47
N ILE A 112 -2.18 -4.88 -3.49
CA ILE A 112 -1.17 -5.23 -4.49
C ILE A 112 -0.78 -6.71 -4.38
N LEU A 113 -0.56 -7.22 -3.15
CA LEU A 113 -0.21 -8.62 -2.92
C LEU A 113 -1.35 -9.57 -3.31
N ALA A 114 -2.59 -9.25 -2.94
CA ALA A 114 -3.77 -10.02 -3.32
C ALA A 114 -3.96 -10.06 -4.85
N LYS A 115 -3.77 -8.92 -5.54
CA LYS A 115 -3.81 -8.86 -7.01
C LYS A 115 -2.73 -9.73 -7.64
N LYS A 116 -1.51 -9.75 -7.09
CA LYS A 116 -0.42 -10.60 -7.58
C LYS A 116 -0.67 -12.08 -7.38
N GLN A 117 -1.33 -12.47 -6.29
CA GLN A 117 -1.70 -13.87 -6.04
C GLN A 117 -2.82 -14.33 -6.97
N ASN A 118 -3.77 -13.45 -7.28
CA ASN A 118 -4.93 -13.76 -8.14
C ASN A 118 -4.67 -13.55 -9.64
N SER A 119 -3.65 -12.76 -10.01
CA SER A 119 -3.19 -12.71 -11.38
C SER A 119 -2.44 -14.00 -11.66
N SER A 120 -3.10 -14.98 -12.30
CA SER A 120 -2.39 -15.91 -13.16
C SER A 120 -1.63 -15.03 -14.14
N ASP A 121 -0.33 -14.84 -13.92
CA ASP A 121 0.56 -13.87 -14.56
C ASP A 121 0.79 -14.23 -16.04
N GLN A 122 -0.29 -14.35 -16.81
CA GLN A 122 -0.33 -14.50 -18.25
C GLN A 122 0.05 -13.14 -18.84
N ARG A 123 1.32 -12.81 -18.73
CA ARG A 123 1.87 -11.67 -19.45
C ARG A 123 1.66 -11.93 -20.92
N HIS A 124 1.01 -10.98 -21.61
CA HIS A 124 0.83 -11.06 -23.06
C HIS A 124 2.18 -11.29 -23.75
N PHE A 125 2.28 -12.36 -24.53
CA PHE A 125 3.45 -12.67 -25.32
C PHE A 125 3.32 -12.00 -26.68
N TRP A 126 4.12 -10.98 -26.92
CA TRP A 126 4.13 -10.27 -28.20
C TRP A 126 4.80 -11.11 -29.27
N THR A 127 4.05 -11.44 -30.30
CA THR A 127 4.56 -12.03 -31.53
C THR A 127 5.10 -10.95 -32.47
N GLN A 128 6.00 -11.33 -33.37
CA GLN A 128 6.52 -10.42 -34.39
C GLN A 128 5.40 -9.86 -35.29
N CYS A 129 4.38 -10.67 -35.61
CA CYS A 129 3.25 -10.24 -36.43
C CYS A 129 2.46 -9.11 -35.75
N GLU A 130 2.19 -9.23 -34.44
CA GLU A 130 1.52 -8.17 -33.67
C GLU A 130 2.38 -6.90 -33.57
N GLU A 131 3.69 -7.04 -33.44
CA GLU A 131 4.62 -5.90 -33.43
C GLU A 131 4.59 -5.13 -34.76
N GLU A 132 4.64 -5.86 -35.87
CA GLU A 132 4.56 -5.29 -37.22
C GLU A 132 3.19 -4.64 -37.47
N GLN A 133 2.11 -5.30 -37.04
CA GLN A 133 0.76 -4.76 -37.11
C GLN A 133 0.63 -3.46 -36.28
N LEU A 134 1.16 -3.45 -35.05
CA LEU A 134 1.16 -2.26 -34.20
C LEU A 134 1.88 -1.09 -34.86
N LEU A 135 3.07 -1.31 -35.42
CA LEU A 135 3.83 -0.27 -36.12
C LEU A 135 3.09 0.23 -37.37
N LYS A 136 2.47 -0.68 -38.12
CA LYS A 136 1.67 -0.34 -39.32
C LYS A 136 0.47 0.53 -38.95
N LEU A 137 -0.33 0.10 -37.97
CA LEU A 137 -1.52 0.81 -37.51
C LEU A 137 -1.15 2.19 -36.95
N PHE A 138 -0.08 2.29 -36.16
CA PHE A 138 0.38 3.59 -35.65
C PHE A 138 0.81 4.55 -36.77
N LYS A 139 1.37 4.02 -37.86
CA LYS A 139 1.75 4.82 -39.03
C LYS A 139 0.53 5.35 -39.81
N GLN A 140 -0.59 4.63 -39.77
CA GLN A 140 -1.85 5.02 -40.40
C GLN A 140 -2.65 6.00 -39.53
N ALA A 141 -2.66 5.78 -38.21
CA ALA A 141 -3.49 6.48 -37.24
C ALA A 141 -2.66 6.90 -36.00
N PRO A 142 -1.78 7.91 -36.12
CA PRO A 142 -0.85 8.28 -35.05
C PRO A 142 -1.61 8.80 -33.82
N TYR A 143 -1.24 8.29 -32.65
CA TYR A 143 -1.81 8.65 -31.34
C TYR A 143 -3.31 8.34 -31.13
N GLN A 144 -3.98 7.73 -32.11
CA GLN A 144 -5.36 7.27 -32.01
C GLN A 144 -5.39 5.86 -31.40
N TRP A 145 -5.01 5.75 -30.13
CA TRP A 145 -4.78 4.46 -29.47
C TRP A 145 -6.04 3.63 -29.32
N GLU A 146 -7.19 4.27 -29.19
CA GLU A 146 -8.50 3.63 -29.12
C GLU A 146 -8.83 2.93 -30.45
N CYS A 147 -8.52 3.57 -31.58
CA CYS A 147 -8.67 2.98 -32.92
C CYS A 147 -7.66 1.86 -33.18
N ILE A 148 -6.44 1.98 -32.65
CA ILE A 148 -5.44 0.91 -32.75
C ILE A 148 -5.86 -0.28 -31.88
N GLN A 149 -6.40 -0.02 -30.68
CA GLN A 149 -6.81 -1.08 -29.75
C GLN A 149 -7.95 -1.92 -30.29
N SER A 150 -8.87 -1.37 -31.09
CA SER A 150 -9.96 -2.17 -31.67
C SER A 150 -9.46 -3.30 -32.57
N GLU A 151 -8.21 -3.23 -33.05
CA GLU A 151 -7.57 -4.28 -33.85
C GLU A 151 -6.90 -5.38 -32.99
N PHE A 152 -6.88 -5.23 -31.66
CA PHE A 152 -6.30 -6.20 -30.72
C PHE A 152 -7.34 -6.59 -29.65
N SER A 153 -7.84 -7.82 -29.69
CA SER A 153 -8.94 -8.31 -28.83
C SER A 153 -8.61 -8.27 -27.33
N ASP A 154 -7.39 -8.62 -26.96
CA ASP A 154 -7.01 -8.91 -25.57
C ASP A 154 -5.91 -7.97 -25.03
N ILE A 155 -5.60 -6.90 -25.76
CA ILE A 155 -4.53 -5.98 -25.42
C ILE A 155 -5.10 -4.64 -24.96
N SER A 156 -4.69 -4.20 -23.77
CA SER A 156 -5.03 -2.86 -23.27
C SER A 156 -4.24 -1.75 -23.97
N ILE A 157 -4.82 -0.55 -24.06
CA ILE A 157 -4.15 0.66 -24.57
C ILE A 157 -2.78 0.88 -23.92
N ASN A 158 -2.66 0.63 -22.62
CA ASN A 158 -1.40 0.80 -21.90
C ASN A 158 -0.34 -0.21 -22.35
N GLN A 159 -0.71 -1.46 -22.64
CA GLN A 159 0.21 -2.45 -23.19
C GLN A 159 0.68 -2.04 -24.60
N LEU A 160 -0.23 -1.53 -25.45
CA LEU A 160 0.11 -1.03 -26.79
C LEU A 160 1.11 0.13 -26.72
N LYS A 161 0.84 1.14 -25.88
CA LYS A 161 1.75 2.29 -25.67
C LYS A 161 3.12 1.83 -25.17
N ASN A 162 3.15 0.96 -24.17
CA ASN A 162 4.40 0.42 -23.62
C ASN A 162 5.18 -0.36 -24.68
N LYS A 163 4.50 -1.18 -25.49
CA LYS A 163 5.14 -1.95 -26.56
C LYS A 163 5.68 -1.05 -27.67
N TYR A 164 4.90 -0.07 -28.12
CA TYR A 164 5.35 0.89 -29.13
C TYR A 164 6.58 1.68 -28.66
N ASN A 165 6.58 2.15 -27.41
CA ASN A 165 7.73 2.82 -26.80
C ASN A 165 8.98 1.91 -26.74
N LEU A 166 8.79 0.60 -26.53
CA LEU A 166 9.89 -0.35 -26.56
C LEU A 166 10.41 -0.56 -27.99
N LEU A 167 9.52 -0.77 -28.96
CA LEU A 167 9.87 -0.97 -30.36
C LEU A 167 10.60 0.24 -30.95
N THR A 168 10.12 1.45 -30.68
CA THR A 168 10.76 2.70 -31.13
C THR A 168 12.18 2.83 -30.58
N LYS A 169 12.39 2.56 -29.29
CA LYS A 169 13.73 2.53 -28.68
C LYS A 169 14.65 1.49 -29.33
N GLN A 170 14.13 0.29 -29.60
CA GLN A 170 14.89 -0.77 -30.26
C GLN A 170 15.27 -0.38 -31.70
N ILE A 171 14.35 0.23 -32.46
CA ILE A 171 14.60 0.72 -33.82
C ILE A 171 15.64 1.84 -33.80
N GLN A 172 15.55 2.77 -32.86
CA GLN A 172 16.53 3.86 -32.70
C GLN A 172 17.92 3.29 -32.38
N ALA A 173 18.03 2.39 -31.40
CA ALA A 173 19.29 1.75 -31.03
C ALA A 173 19.90 0.95 -32.20
N LYS A 174 19.07 0.20 -32.95
CA LYS A 174 19.51 -0.55 -34.14
C LYS A 174 19.99 0.39 -35.25
N THR A 175 19.28 1.51 -35.48
CA THR A 175 19.64 2.50 -36.50
C THR A 175 20.96 3.18 -36.16
N MET A 176 21.13 3.64 -34.91
CA MET A 176 22.37 4.29 -34.44
C MET A 176 23.56 3.33 -34.50
N GLY A 177 23.43 2.11 -33.98
CA GLY A 177 24.52 1.13 -34.06
C GLY A 177 24.82 0.66 -35.49
N LYS A 178 23.88 0.80 -36.44
CA LYS A 178 24.12 0.50 -37.86
C LYS A 178 24.83 1.65 -38.57
N LEU A 179 24.53 2.91 -38.21
CA LEU A 179 25.22 4.10 -38.71
C LEU A 179 26.70 4.08 -38.30
N GLU A 180 26.99 3.80 -37.03
CA GLU A 180 28.37 3.72 -36.53
C GLU A 180 29.18 2.61 -37.21
N ARG A 181 28.58 1.43 -37.44
CA ARG A 181 29.23 0.33 -38.18
C ARG A 181 29.50 0.69 -39.64
N HIS A 182 28.61 1.43 -40.30
CA HIS A 182 28.81 1.86 -41.67
C HIS A 182 29.89 2.93 -41.79
N GLU A 183 29.99 3.82 -40.79
CA GLU A 183 31.04 4.84 -40.71
C GLU A 183 32.43 4.23 -40.48
N VAL A 184 32.55 3.28 -39.56
CA VAL A 184 33.80 2.54 -39.32
C VAL A 184 34.19 1.71 -40.54
N ALA A 185 33.23 1.06 -41.22
CA ALA A 185 33.49 0.32 -42.46
C ALA A 185 33.95 1.26 -43.60
N GLY A 186 33.43 2.48 -43.67
CA GLY A 186 33.89 3.50 -44.63
C GLY A 186 35.31 4.00 -44.32
N GLN A 187 35.63 4.22 -43.04
CA GLN A 187 36.98 4.60 -42.60
C GLN A 187 38.00 3.49 -42.85
N LEU A 188 37.64 2.22 -42.61
CA LEU A 188 38.51 1.07 -42.89
C LEU A 188 38.75 0.86 -44.39
N LYS A 189 37.76 1.10 -45.26
CA LYS A 189 37.96 1.06 -46.72
C LYS A 189 38.93 2.14 -47.20
N ASN A 190 38.79 3.36 -46.68
CA ASN A 190 39.71 4.45 -46.98
C ASN A 190 41.15 4.18 -46.48
N LEU A 191 41.30 3.48 -45.35
CA LEU A 191 42.62 3.11 -44.81
C LEU A 191 43.27 1.94 -45.56
N LEU A 192 42.46 1.04 -46.14
CA LEU A 192 42.94 -0.14 -46.89
C LEU A 192 43.08 0.11 -48.40
N GLY A 193 42.76 1.32 -48.89
CA GLY A 193 42.98 1.70 -50.29
C GLY A 193 42.18 0.88 -51.31
N MET A 194 40.97 0.42 -50.93
CA MET A 194 40.00 -0.24 -51.82
C MET A 194 38.86 0.67 -52.20
#